data_AF-A0A2N5GVE3-F1
#
_entry.id   AF-A0A2N5GVE3-F1
#
_cell.length_a   1.000
_cell.length_b   1.000
_cell.length_c   1.000
_cell.angle_alpha   90.00
_cell.angle_beta   90.00
_cell.angle_gamma   90.00
#
_symmetry.space_group_name_H-M   'P 1'
#
loop_
_entity.id
_entity.type
_entity.pdbx_description
1 polymer ?
#
loop_
_entity_poly.entity_id
_entity_poly.type
_entity_poly.pdbx_seq_one_letter_code
_entity_poly.pdbx_strand_id
1 'polypeptide(L)'
;MKKSIRGNIKAKTQEDRDAIVQDINKYTLWRLDTSESIDETTGESVFNFEAWVNSESDETKLWSDMKRHCDKHKGKLDRHNCNHDEEHKTPCVIDEEYKTG
;
A
#
# COMPACT_ATOMS: atom_id res chain seq x y z
N MET A 1 5.57 -9.62 14.18
CA MET A 1 5.90 -8.68 13.08
C MET A 1 5.41 -9.22 11.75
N LYS A 2 4.43 -8.55 11.15
CA LYS A 2 3.89 -8.85 9.82
C LYS A 2 4.61 -8.00 8.77
N LYS A 3 4.78 -8.56 7.58
CA LYS A 3 5.21 -7.83 6.38
C LYS A 3 4.03 -7.03 5.83
N SER A 4 4.26 -5.76 5.55
CA SER A 4 3.21 -4.83 5.11
C SER A 4 3.70 -3.96 3.97
N ILE A 5 2.78 -3.65 3.06
CA ILE A 5 2.99 -2.63 2.02
C ILE A 5 1.90 -1.60 2.18
N ARG A 6 2.31 -0.35 2.41
CA ARG A 6 1.41 0.80 2.45
C ARG A 6 1.62 1.64 1.21
N GLY A 7 0.51 2.19 0.70
CA GLY A 7 0.54 3.05 -0.47
C GLY A 7 -0.41 4.23 -0.33
N ASN A 8 0.00 5.35 -0.91
CA ASN A 8 -0.80 6.55 -1.11
C ASN A 8 -0.70 6.89 -2.61
N ILE A 9 -1.71 6.48 -3.37
CA ILE A 9 -1.72 6.54 -4.84
C ILE A 9 -2.82 7.51 -5.29
N LYS A 10 -2.51 8.40 -6.23
CA LYS A 10 -3.44 9.39 -6.79
C LYS A 10 -4.37 8.76 -7.85
N ALA A 11 -4.99 7.64 -7.50
CA ALA A 11 -5.99 6.94 -8.32
C ALA A 11 -7.26 7.80 -8.41
N LYS A 12 -7.53 8.34 -9.60
CA LYS A 12 -8.56 9.40 -9.81
C LYS A 12 -9.97 8.86 -9.94
N THR A 13 -10.11 7.60 -10.37
CA THR A 13 -11.40 6.97 -10.65
C THR A 13 -11.64 5.77 -9.75
N GLN A 14 -12.91 5.37 -9.60
CA GLN A 14 -13.24 4.14 -8.89
C GLN A 14 -12.63 2.91 -9.56
N GLU A 15 -12.61 2.87 -10.89
CA GLU A 15 -12.01 1.78 -11.67
C GLU A 15 -10.52 1.62 -11.38
N ASP A 16 -9.77 2.73 -11.26
CA ASP A 16 -8.35 2.67 -10.89
C ASP A 16 -8.15 2.08 -9.49
N ARG A 17 -9.02 2.45 -8.54
CA ARG A 17 -8.97 1.95 -7.16
C ARG A 17 -9.31 0.47 -7.10
N ASP A 18 -10.36 0.05 -7.82
CA ASP A 18 -10.77 -1.34 -7.90
C ASP A 18 -9.67 -2.20 -8.55
N ALA A 19 -8.96 -1.69 -9.56
CA ALA A 19 -7.83 -2.37 -10.18
C ALA A 19 -6.65 -2.56 -9.21
N ILE A 20 -6.34 -1.56 -8.39
CA ILE A 20 -5.32 -1.67 -7.33
C ILE A 20 -5.73 -2.75 -6.32
N VAL A 21 -6.97 -2.70 -5.82
CA VAL A 21 -7.50 -3.68 -4.86
C VAL A 21 -7.51 -5.09 -5.45
N GLN A 22 -7.89 -5.24 -6.72
CA GLN A 22 -7.88 -6.53 -7.42
C GLN A 22 -6.46 -7.09 -7.50
N ASP A 23 -5.46 -6.27 -7.79
CA ASP A 23 -4.06 -6.70 -7.84
C ASP A 23 -3.53 -7.08 -6.45
N ILE A 24 -3.90 -6.34 -5.40
CA ILE A 24 -3.55 -6.68 -4.01
C ILE A 24 -4.18 -8.03 -3.61
N ASN A 25 -5.44 -8.26 -3.97
CA ASN A 25 -6.18 -9.48 -3.63
C ASN A 25 -5.75 -10.73 -4.40
N LYS A 26 -4.76 -10.64 -5.31
CA LYS A 26 -4.11 -11.82 -5.91
C LYS A 26 -3.23 -12.57 -4.90
N TYR A 27 -2.84 -11.92 -3.81
CA TYR A 27 -1.93 -12.45 -2.80
C TYR A 27 -2.69 -12.95 -1.56
N THR A 28 -2.05 -13.81 -0.77
CA THR A 28 -2.63 -14.23 0.52
C THR A 28 -2.34 -13.17 1.57
N LEU A 29 -3.40 -12.53 2.04
CA LEU A 29 -3.33 -11.42 3.00
C LEU A 29 -3.80 -11.86 4.38
N TRP A 30 -3.14 -11.34 5.41
CA TRP A 30 -3.71 -11.28 6.76
C TRP A 30 -4.86 -10.29 6.82
N ARG A 31 -4.69 -9.17 6.14
CA ARG A 31 -5.62 -8.03 6.15
C ARG A 31 -5.33 -7.11 4.96
N LEU A 32 -6.35 -6.37 4.55
CA LEU A 32 -6.24 -5.23 3.66
C LEU A 32 -7.08 -4.10 4.25
N ASP A 33 -6.46 -2.97 4.53
CA ASP A 33 -7.15 -1.74 4.90
C ASP A 33 -7.06 -0.76 3.74
N THR A 34 -8.17 -0.10 3.44
CA THR A 34 -8.25 0.93 2.39
C THR A 34 -8.97 2.15 2.92
N SER A 35 -8.53 3.33 2.51
CA SER A 35 -9.21 4.59 2.81
C SER A 35 -8.97 5.62 1.71
N GLU A 36 -9.78 6.67 1.70
CA GLU A 36 -9.58 7.81 0.80
C GLU A 36 -9.25 9.05 1.62
N SER A 37 -8.36 9.89 1.08
CA SER A 37 -8.05 11.20 1.63
C SER A 37 -7.91 12.22 0.49
N ILE A 38 -7.91 13.50 0.84
CA ILE A 38 -7.57 14.58 -0.09
C ILE A 38 -6.17 15.08 0.28
N ASP A 39 -5.29 15.18 -0.71
CA ASP A 39 -3.99 15.83 -0.54
C ASP A 39 -4.21 17.34 -0.36
N GLU A 40 -3.91 17.89 0.81
CA GLU A 40 -4.20 19.29 1.14
C GLU A 40 -3.41 20.30 0.28
N THR A 41 -2.29 19.88 -0.30
CA THR A 41 -1.44 20.77 -1.12
C THR A 41 -1.95 20.86 -2.55
N THR A 42 -2.43 19.75 -3.09
CA THR A 42 -2.84 19.63 -4.49
C THR A 42 -4.36 19.60 -4.69
N GLY A 43 -5.12 19.34 -3.64
CA GLY A 43 -6.57 19.11 -3.69
C GLY A 43 -6.98 17.80 -4.36
N GLU A 44 -6.02 16.93 -4.69
CA GLU A 44 -6.29 15.67 -5.40
C GLU A 44 -6.73 14.56 -4.44
N SER A 45 -7.63 13.70 -4.90
CA SER A 45 -7.99 12.47 -4.19
C SER A 45 -6.82 11.50 -4.18
N VAL A 46 -6.56 10.93 -3.02
CA VAL A 46 -5.52 9.93 -2.77
C VAL A 46 -6.20 8.68 -2.23
N PHE A 47 -5.95 7.57 -2.91
CA PHE A 47 -6.30 6.24 -2.44
C PHE A 47 -5.18 5.72 -1.54
N ASN A 48 -5.53 5.44 -0.29
CA ASN A 48 -4.63 4.87 0.70
C ASN A 48 -4.94 3.40 0.88
N PHE A 49 -3.89 2.59 1.01
CA PHE A 49 -4.04 1.20 1.42
C PHE A 49 -2.88 0.76 2.33
N GLU A 50 -3.14 -0.26 3.14
CA GLU A 50 -2.12 -1.06 3.80
C GLU A 50 -2.48 -2.54 3.64
N ALA A 51 -1.58 -3.30 3.03
CA ALA A 51 -1.75 -4.72 2.73
C ALA A 51 -0.75 -5.55 3.54
N TRP A 52 -1.26 -6.41 4.43
CA TRP A 52 -0.45 -7.28 5.26
C TRP A 52 -0.37 -8.66 4.64
N VAL A 53 0.83 -9.09 4.27
CA VAL A 53 1.06 -10.35 3.55
C VAL A 53 1.59 -11.45 4.45
N ASN A 54 1.35 -12.70 4.05
CA ASN A 54 1.74 -13.87 4.85
C ASN A 54 3.18 -14.31 4.63
N SER A 55 3.83 -13.87 3.54
CA SER A 55 5.16 -14.32 3.15
C SER A 55 5.99 -13.20 2.52
N GLU A 56 7.31 -13.28 2.67
CA GLU A 56 8.28 -12.36 2.02
C GLU A 56 8.24 -12.48 0.48
N SER A 57 7.92 -13.66 -0.05
CA SER A 57 7.74 -13.84 -1.49
C SER A 57 6.53 -13.06 -2.01
N ASP A 58 5.42 -13.05 -1.28
CA ASP A 58 4.22 -12.30 -1.68
C ASP A 58 4.46 -10.81 -1.51
N GLU A 59 5.15 -10.39 -0.44
CA GLU A 59 5.61 -9.01 -0.27
C GLU A 59 6.40 -8.52 -1.47
N THR A 60 7.42 -9.27 -1.90
CA THR A 60 8.30 -8.86 -3.01
C THR A 60 7.51 -8.70 -4.32
N LYS A 61 6.58 -9.62 -4.60
CA LYS A 61 5.76 -9.57 -5.82
C LYS A 61 4.74 -8.43 -5.75
N LEU A 62 4.04 -8.30 -4.63
CA LEU A 62 3.09 -7.22 -4.39
C LEU A 62 3.78 -5.85 -4.47
N TRP A 63 4.99 -5.72 -3.94
CA TRP A 63 5.80 -4.51 -4.02
C TRP A 63 6.08 -4.12 -5.47
N SER A 64 6.47 -5.08 -6.30
CA SER A 64 6.67 -4.86 -7.74
C SER A 64 5.38 -4.48 -8.45
N ASP A 65 4.25 -5.08 -8.10
CA ASP A 65 2.95 -4.79 -8.72
C ASP A 65 2.45 -3.38 -8.34
N MET A 66 2.58 -3.01 -7.06
CA MET A 66 2.17 -1.70 -6.57
C MET A 66 3.06 -0.59 -7.12
N LYS A 67 4.36 -0.84 -7.35
CA LYS A 67 5.23 0.12 -8.06
C LYS A 67 4.67 0.51 -9.43
N ARG A 68 4.11 -0.45 -10.19
CA ARG A 68 3.47 -0.15 -11.49
C ARG A 68 2.26 0.77 -11.36
N HIS A 69 1.43 0.56 -10.34
CA HIS A 69 0.30 1.46 -10.05
C HIS A 69 0.77 2.83 -9.59
N CYS A 70 1.80 2.87 -8.75
CA CYS A 70 2.43 4.11 -8.29
C CYS A 70 2.98 4.91 -9.49
N ASP A 71 3.70 4.26 -10.42
CA ASP A 71 4.18 4.87 -11.66
C ASP A 71 3.05 5.43 -12.52
N LYS A 72 2.00 4.63 -12.74
CA LYS A 72 0.87 4.99 -13.59
C LYS A 72 0.06 6.16 -13.02
N HIS A 73 -0.22 6.12 -11.73
CA HIS A 73 -1.16 7.05 -11.08
C HIS A 73 -0.49 8.17 -10.32
N LYS A 74 0.82 8.11 -10.13
CA LYS A 74 1.60 8.91 -9.19
C LYS A 74 1.27 8.60 -7.74
N GLY A 75 2.29 8.51 -6.90
CA GLY A 75 2.10 8.27 -5.49
C GLY A 75 3.39 7.99 -4.74
N LYS A 76 3.22 7.41 -3.57
CA LYS A 76 4.29 6.86 -2.75
C LYS A 76 3.86 5.53 -2.14
N LEU A 77 4.84 4.68 -1.91
CA LEU A 77 4.71 3.39 -1.27
C LEU A 77 5.81 3.25 -0.23
N ASP A 78 5.54 2.47 0.80
CA ASP A 78 6.56 1.93 1.69
C ASP A 78 6.27 0.46 1.97
N ARG A 79 7.34 -0.33 2.07
CA ARG A 79 7.27 -1.69 2.63
C ARG A 79 7.96 -1.69 3.98
N HIS A 80 7.32 -2.33 4.96
CA HIS A 80 7.71 -2.22 6.35
C HIS A 80 7.28 -3.42 7.16
N ASN A 81 7.94 -3.60 8.29
CA ASN A 81 7.54 -4.54 9.32
C ASN A 81 6.66 -3.82 10.34
N CYS A 82 5.48 -4.36 10.64
CA CYS A 82 4.58 -3.78 11.63
C CYS A 82 3.95 -4.84 12.54
N ASN A 83 3.39 -4.37 13.66
CA ASN A 83 2.63 -5.16 14.61
C ASN A 83 1.41 -4.39 15.13
N HIS A 84 0.78 -3.58 14.27
CA HIS A 84 -0.35 -2.72 14.64
C HIS A 84 -1.54 -3.47 15.27
N ASP A 85 -1.67 -4.76 14.97
CA ASP A 85 -2.71 -5.65 15.50
C ASP A 85 -2.23 -6.51 16.70
N GLU A 86 -0.96 -6.41 17.13
CA GLU A 86 -0.45 -7.14 18.31
C GLU A 86 -0.71 -6.34 19.61
N GLU A 87 -0.83 -7.03 20.74
CA GLU A 87 -1.12 -6.43 22.06
C GLU A 87 -0.09 -5.36 22.45
N HIS A 88 1.17 -5.57 22.07
CA HIS A 88 2.28 -4.65 22.29
C HIS A 88 2.70 -4.01 20.97
N LYS A 89 2.14 -2.84 20.67
CA LYS A 89 2.42 -2.10 19.44
C LYS A 89 3.81 -1.46 19.50
N THR A 90 4.60 -1.67 18.46
CA THR A 90 5.87 -0.97 18.22
C THR A 90 5.74 -0.11 16.96
N PRO A 91 6.55 0.96 16.82
CA PRO A 91 6.61 1.71 15.58
C PRO A 91 6.91 0.80 14.38
N CYS A 92 6.33 1.12 13.22
CA CYS A 92 6.69 0.45 11.97
C CYS A 92 8.17 0.68 11.68
N VAL A 93 8.85 -0.38 11.24
CA VAL A 93 10.23 -0.30 10.71
C VAL A 93 10.14 -0.32 9.20
N ILE A 94 10.39 0.83 8.57
CA ILE A 94 10.38 0.97 7.11
C ILE A 94 11.63 0.31 6.53
N ASP A 95 11.42 -0.66 5.65
CA ASP A 95 12.49 -1.40 4.97
C ASP A 95 12.87 -0.70 3.66
N GLU A 96 11.88 -0.21 2.89
CA GLU A 96 12.10 0.55 1.65
C GLU A 96 10.94 1.51 1.39
N GLU A 97 11.26 2.68 0.83
CA GLU A 97 10.29 3.65 0.31
C GLU A 97 10.43 3.76 -1.21
N TYR A 98 9.31 4.01 -1.87
CA TYR A 98 9.26 4.29 -3.30
C TYR A 98 8.31 5.45 -3.57
N LYS A 99 8.75 6.43 -4.35
CA LYS A 99 7.93 7.60 -4.71
C LYS A 99 8.16 7.98 -6.17
N THR A 100 7.09 8.40 -6.82
CA THR A 100 7.15 8.93 -8.19
C THR A 100 7.09 10.45 -8.14
N GLY A 101 7.99 11.10 -8.88
CA GLY A 101 7.99 12.56 -9.08
C GLY A 101 6.86 13.05 -9.97
#